data_AF-A0A1E1GK49-F1
#
_entry.id   AF-A0A1E1GK49-F1
#
_cell.length_a   1.000
_cell.length_b   1.000
_cell.length_c   1.000
_cell.angle_alpha   90.00
_cell.angle_beta   90.00
_cell.angle_gamma   90.00
#
_symmetry.space_group_name_H-M   'P 1'
#
loop_
_entity.id
_entity.type
_entity.pdbx_description
1 polymer ?
#
loop_
_entity_poly.entity_id
_entity_poly.type
_entity_poly.pdbx_seq_one_letter_code
_entity_poly.pdbx_strand_id
1 'polypeptide(L)'
;VCLRVIGYLRRMDVFTEAELRVKFLQTRGSWLRSILSAIPDDDPYLHITKTIEACRVHLFDIITQYRAIFSDEDPLLPPGGQAVNESAIFHGWVVQKVAEFLETLDRDLQRGVGARLDSLLGQCMYFGLSFSRVGADFRGQLAPMFQRVAMETFRRAVDEAVDKFQEDMNHYTLISLPTMLSNTIPPVPPTTQPGTLQPPMALLDFPPLACFL
;
A
#
# COMPACT_ATOMS: atom_id res chain seq x y z
N VAL A 1 -18.78 2.99 -29.84
CA VAL A 1 -18.83 4.37 -30.36
C VAL A 1 -17.50 4.79 -30.99
N CYS A 2 -16.35 4.63 -30.31
CA CYS A 2 -15.02 5.01 -30.85
C CYS A 2 -14.64 4.35 -32.19
N LEU A 3 -14.91 3.05 -32.36
CA LEU A 3 -14.69 2.33 -33.64
C LEU A 3 -15.39 3.00 -34.82
N ARG A 4 -16.64 3.44 -34.64
CA ARG A 4 -17.42 4.10 -35.70
C ARG A 4 -16.85 5.48 -36.04
N VAL A 5 -16.48 6.27 -35.01
CA VAL A 5 -15.89 7.60 -35.20
C VAL A 5 -14.55 7.51 -35.92
N ILE A 6 -13.66 6.61 -35.50
CA ILE A 6 -12.37 6.41 -36.16
C ILE A 6 -12.55 5.86 -37.57
N GLY A 7 -13.52 4.95 -37.78
CA GLY A 7 -13.89 4.48 -39.12
C GLY A 7 -14.34 5.61 -40.06
N TYR A 8 -15.08 6.60 -39.56
CA TYR A 8 -15.44 7.78 -40.36
C TYR A 8 -14.23 8.68 -40.63
N LEU A 9 -13.41 8.97 -39.61
CA LEU A 9 -12.21 9.80 -39.77
C LEU A 9 -11.23 9.20 -40.78
N ARG A 10 -11.05 7.88 -40.76
CA ARG A 10 -10.22 7.16 -41.74
C ARG A 10 -10.77 7.27 -43.16
N ARG A 11 -12.09 7.25 -43.35
CA ARG A 11 -12.73 7.45 -44.67
C ARG A 11 -12.68 8.89 -45.17
N MET A 12 -12.58 9.87 -44.28
CA MET A 12 -12.46 11.27 -44.64
C MET A 12 -11.03 11.64 -45.10
N ASP A 13 -10.04 10.76 -44.85
CA ASP A 13 -8.63 10.93 -45.24
C ASP A 13 -8.00 12.25 -44.78
N VAL A 14 -8.49 12.80 -43.66
CA VAL A 14 -8.01 14.07 -43.07
C VAL A 14 -6.80 13.84 -42.15
N PHE A 15 -6.59 12.61 -41.68
CA PHE A 15 -5.52 12.25 -40.74
C PHE A 15 -4.79 11.01 -41.24
N THR A 16 -3.47 11.02 -41.08
CA THR A 16 -2.64 9.82 -41.20
C THR A 16 -2.98 8.82 -40.09
N GLU A 17 -2.64 7.56 -40.30
CA GLU A 17 -2.90 6.52 -39.32
C GLU A 17 -2.16 6.78 -37.98
N ALA A 18 -0.94 7.31 -38.04
CA ALA A 18 -0.19 7.74 -36.87
C ALA A 18 -0.90 8.87 -36.10
N GLU A 19 -1.46 9.87 -36.80
CA GLU A 19 -2.22 10.95 -36.16
C GLU A 19 -3.51 10.44 -35.50
N LEU A 20 -4.20 9.48 -36.12
CA LEU A 20 -5.38 8.85 -35.53
C LEU A 20 -5.04 8.10 -34.24
N ARG A 21 -3.93 7.35 -34.23
CA ARG A 21 -3.41 6.67 -33.02
C ARG A 21 -3.11 7.65 -31.90
N VAL A 22 -2.36 8.71 -32.20
CA VAL A 22 -2.00 9.75 -31.23
C VAL A 22 -3.26 10.43 -30.68
N LYS A 23 -4.20 10.85 -31.54
CA LYS A 23 -5.45 11.48 -31.10
C LYS A 23 -6.30 10.56 -30.23
N PHE A 24 -6.38 9.27 -30.56
CA PHE A 24 -7.07 8.30 -29.74
C PHE A 24 -6.45 8.20 -28.35
N LEU A 25 -5.13 8.00 -28.27
CA LEU A 25 -4.39 7.85 -27.01
C LEU A 25 -4.41 9.13 -26.17
N GLN A 26 -4.35 10.31 -26.79
CA GLN A 26 -4.50 11.60 -26.12
C GLN A 26 -5.90 11.76 -25.52
N THR A 27 -6.94 11.47 -26.30
CA THR A 27 -8.34 11.60 -25.85
C THR A 27 -8.62 10.64 -24.70
N ARG A 28 -8.24 9.36 -24.87
CA ARG A 28 -8.39 8.34 -23.83
C ARG A 28 -7.54 8.62 -22.60
N GLY A 29 -6.32 9.11 -22.78
CA GLY A 29 -5.45 9.53 -21.68
C GLY A 29 -6.01 10.72 -20.90
N SER A 30 -6.61 11.69 -21.58
CA SER A 30 -7.27 12.83 -20.92
C SER A 30 -8.50 12.40 -20.13
N TRP A 31 -9.30 11.51 -20.71
CA TRP A 31 -10.44 10.92 -20.01
C TRP A 31 -10.00 10.12 -18.78
N LEU A 32 -8.98 9.27 -18.90
CA LEU A 32 -8.44 8.53 -17.76
C LEU A 32 -7.95 9.48 -16.65
N ARG A 33 -7.21 10.53 -17.01
CA ARG A 33 -6.78 11.54 -16.03
C ARG A 33 -7.96 12.18 -15.30
N SER A 34 -9.06 12.47 -16.01
CA SER A 34 -10.27 13.01 -15.38
C SER A 34 -10.92 12.02 -14.41
N ILE A 35 -10.86 10.71 -14.69
CA ILE A 35 -11.34 9.68 -13.75
C ILE A 35 -10.45 9.63 -12.51
N LEU A 36 -9.13 9.61 -12.71
CA LEU A 36 -8.16 9.53 -11.61
C LEU A 36 -8.20 10.79 -10.74
N SER A 37 -8.34 11.98 -11.33
CA SER A 37 -8.45 13.24 -10.57
C SER A 37 -9.74 13.36 -9.76
N ALA A 38 -10.76 12.54 -10.04
CA ALA A 38 -12.00 12.51 -9.28
C ALA A 38 -11.91 11.59 -8.05
N ILE A 39 -10.82 10.85 -7.87
CA ILE A 39 -10.60 10.01 -6.70
C ILE A 39 -10.21 10.93 -5.53
N PRO A 40 -10.91 10.85 -4.37
CA PRO A 40 -10.56 11.64 -3.19
C PRO A 40 -9.13 11.32 -2.71
N ASP A 41 -8.35 12.37 -2.45
CA ASP A 41 -6.94 12.28 -2.06
C ASP A 41 -6.71 12.52 -0.55
N ASP A 42 -7.77 12.51 0.26
CA ASP A 42 -7.67 12.79 1.70
C ASP A 42 -7.00 11.65 2.48
N ASP A 43 -7.34 10.40 2.16
CA ASP A 43 -6.81 9.20 2.78
C ASP A 43 -5.90 8.45 1.78
N PRO A 44 -4.58 8.36 2.03
CA PRO A 44 -3.64 7.76 1.08
C PRO A 44 -3.98 6.31 0.74
N TYR A 45 -4.43 5.52 1.72
CA TYR A 45 -4.77 4.11 1.52
C TYR A 45 -5.99 3.96 0.59
N LEU A 46 -7.04 4.74 0.82
CA LEU A 46 -8.25 4.74 0.00
C LEU A 46 -7.98 5.28 -1.40
N HIS A 47 -7.20 6.36 -1.49
CA HIS A 47 -6.80 6.96 -2.75
C HIS A 47 -6.05 5.95 -3.62
N ILE A 48 -5.02 5.29 -3.07
CA ILE A 48 -4.24 4.32 -3.86
C ILE A 48 -5.04 3.05 -4.19
N THR A 49 -5.88 2.55 -3.28
CA THR A 49 -6.76 1.40 -3.55
C THR A 49 -7.68 1.67 -4.75
N LYS A 50 -8.33 2.84 -4.76
CA LYS A 50 -9.21 3.27 -5.87
C LYS A 50 -8.42 3.52 -7.14
N THR A 51 -7.22 4.08 -7.03
CA THR A 51 -6.34 4.34 -8.17
C THR A 51 -5.88 3.03 -8.82
N ILE A 52 -5.50 2.01 -8.05
CA ILE A 52 -5.13 0.69 -8.57
C ILE A 52 -6.29 0.09 -9.38
N GLU A 53 -7.51 0.11 -8.81
CA GLU A 53 -8.70 -0.44 -9.47
C GLU A 53 -9.03 0.31 -10.77
N ALA A 54 -9.10 1.64 -10.70
CA ALA A 54 -9.42 2.50 -11.84
C ALA A 54 -8.37 2.36 -12.96
N CYS A 55 -7.08 2.39 -12.62
CA CYS A 55 -6.00 2.18 -13.58
C CYS A 55 -6.10 0.79 -14.22
N ARG A 56 -6.25 -0.28 -13.44
CA ARG A 56 -6.32 -1.65 -13.96
C ARG A 56 -7.45 -1.81 -14.97
N VAL A 57 -8.66 -1.39 -14.61
CA VAL A 57 -9.84 -1.52 -15.48
C VAL A 57 -9.70 -0.65 -16.71
N HIS A 58 -9.47 0.66 -16.53
CA HIS A 58 -9.56 1.60 -17.62
C HIS A 58 -8.37 1.56 -18.56
N LEU A 59 -7.15 1.32 -18.07
CA LEU A 59 -6.00 1.14 -18.96
C LEU A 59 -6.17 -0.14 -19.79
N PHE A 60 -6.69 -1.23 -19.21
CA PHE A 60 -6.93 -2.47 -19.97
C PHE A 60 -7.97 -2.25 -21.08
N ASP A 61 -9.05 -1.53 -20.78
CA ASP A 61 -10.05 -1.16 -21.78
C ASP A 61 -9.48 -0.30 -22.90
N ILE A 62 -8.63 0.68 -22.58
CA ILE A 62 -7.99 1.53 -23.59
C ILE A 62 -7.05 0.70 -24.47
N ILE A 63 -6.24 -0.16 -23.87
CA ILE A 63 -5.28 -1.04 -24.55
C ILE A 63 -5.99 -2.01 -25.49
N THR A 64 -7.04 -2.67 -25.01
CA THR A 64 -7.82 -3.62 -25.82
C THR A 64 -8.55 -2.92 -26.97
N GLN A 65 -9.13 -1.75 -26.72
CA GLN A 65 -9.75 -0.95 -27.78
C GLN A 65 -8.73 -0.47 -28.81
N TYR A 66 -7.58 0.02 -28.37
CA TYR A 66 -6.50 0.43 -29.27
C TYR A 66 -6.13 -0.71 -30.22
N ARG A 67 -5.84 -1.89 -29.67
CA ARG A 67 -5.48 -3.08 -30.47
C ARG A 67 -6.59 -3.50 -31.43
N ALA A 68 -7.86 -3.36 -31.04
CA ALA A 68 -9.01 -3.66 -31.90
C ALA A 68 -9.22 -2.63 -33.04
N ILE A 69 -8.72 -1.41 -32.90
CA ILE A 69 -8.91 -0.31 -33.86
C ILE A 69 -7.74 -0.21 -34.85
N PHE A 70 -6.51 -0.37 -34.33
CA PHE A 70 -5.27 -0.06 -35.02
C PHE A 70 -4.42 -1.28 -35.41
N SER A 71 -4.89 -2.50 -35.13
CA SER A 71 -4.34 -3.80 -35.56
C SER A 71 -2.84 -3.75 -35.93
N ASP A 72 -1.95 -3.68 -34.93
CA ASP A 72 -0.50 -3.53 -35.18
C ASP A 72 0.17 -4.78 -35.80
N GLU A 73 -0.58 -5.80 -36.23
CA GLU A 73 -0.07 -7.05 -36.79
C GLU A 73 -1.02 -7.55 -37.89
N ASP A 74 -0.86 -7.05 -39.12
CA ASP A 74 -1.19 -7.87 -40.29
C ASP A 74 0.13 -8.53 -40.74
N PRO A 75 0.40 -9.79 -40.36
CA PRO A 75 1.64 -10.49 -40.69
C PRO A 75 1.88 -10.68 -42.20
N LEU A 76 0.94 -10.24 -43.04
CA LEU A 76 1.04 -10.23 -44.50
C LEU A 76 1.61 -8.92 -45.07
N LEU A 77 1.76 -7.86 -44.27
CA LEU A 77 2.35 -6.60 -44.72
C LEU A 77 3.89 -6.69 -44.65
N PRO A 78 4.62 -6.38 -45.74
CA PRO A 78 6.07 -6.34 -45.70
C PRO A 78 6.51 -5.31 -44.64
N PRO A 79 7.63 -5.53 -43.91
CA PRO A 79 8.13 -4.61 -42.90
C PRO A 79 8.62 -3.32 -43.56
N GLY A 80 7.69 -2.43 -43.91
CA GLY A 80 7.95 -1.04 -44.25
C GLY A 80 8.23 -0.29 -42.95
N GLY A 81 9.26 0.56 -42.95
CA GLY A 81 9.73 1.28 -41.75
C GLY A 81 8.70 2.14 -41.00
N GLN A 82 7.47 2.31 -41.52
CA GLN A 82 6.35 2.98 -40.84
C GLN A 82 5.74 2.13 -39.70
N ALA A 83 5.69 0.80 -39.80
CA ALA A 83 5.05 -0.06 -38.79
C ALA A 83 5.76 0.00 -37.42
N VAL A 84 7.10 0.15 -37.42
CA VAL A 84 7.91 0.23 -36.20
C VAL A 84 7.61 1.52 -35.42
N ASN A 85 7.42 2.65 -36.12
CA ASN A 85 7.08 3.92 -35.49
C ASN A 85 5.67 3.91 -34.88
N GLU A 86 4.73 3.21 -35.51
CA GLU A 86 3.33 3.14 -35.06
C GLU A 86 3.17 2.28 -33.80
N SER A 87 3.84 1.13 -33.75
CA SER A 87 3.91 0.28 -32.55
C SER A 87 4.62 1.01 -31.39
N ALA A 88 5.68 1.78 -31.68
CA ALA A 88 6.40 2.57 -30.68
C ALA A 88 5.53 3.64 -30.01
N ILE A 89 4.59 4.27 -30.74
CA ILE A 89 3.63 5.24 -30.18
C ILE A 89 2.81 4.59 -29.07
N PHE A 90 2.28 3.38 -29.32
CA PHE A 90 1.47 2.67 -28.36
C PHE A 90 2.27 2.22 -27.14
N HIS A 91 3.41 1.56 -27.36
CA HIS A 91 4.25 1.08 -26.27
C HIS A 91 4.77 2.23 -25.41
N GLY A 92 5.22 3.33 -26.02
CA GLY A 92 5.63 4.53 -25.30
C GLY A 92 4.51 5.10 -24.43
N TRP A 93 3.28 5.15 -24.95
CA TRP A 93 2.13 5.61 -24.17
C TRP A 93 1.82 4.68 -22.98
N VAL A 94 1.84 3.35 -23.17
CA VAL A 94 1.58 2.39 -22.08
C VAL A 94 2.65 2.51 -20.98
N VAL A 95 3.93 2.59 -21.36
CA VAL A 95 5.04 2.80 -20.43
C VAL A 95 4.86 4.09 -19.64
N GLN A 96 4.48 5.18 -20.32
CA GLN A 96 4.19 6.45 -19.65
C GLN A 96 3.05 6.31 -18.62
N LYS A 97 1.96 5.61 -18.95
CA LYS A 97 0.84 5.41 -18.00
C LYS A 97 1.24 4.58 -16.79
N VAL A 98 2.07 3.56 -16.99
CA VAL A 98 2.63 2.76 -15.90
C VAL A 98 3.52 3.63 -15.01
N ALA A 99 4.36 4.48 -15.59
CA ALA A 99 5.21 5.41 -14.83
C ALA A 99 4.38 6.39 -13.98
N GLU A 100 3.35 7.01 -14.56
CA GLU A 100 2.42 7.91 -13.83
C GLU A 100 1.72 7.19 -12.66
N PHE A 101 1.35 5.92 -12.84
CA PHE A 101 0.79 5.10 -11.76
C PHE A 101 1.82 4.82 -10.66
N LEU A 102 3.05 4.44 -11.03
CA LEU A 102 4.13 4.14 -10.07
C LEU A 102 4.53 5.38 -9.26
N GLU A 103 4.57 6.56 -9.87
CA GLU A 103 4.79 7.83 -9.16
C GLU A 103 3.67 8.12 -8.15
N THR A 104 2.42 7.87 -8.52
CA THR A 104 1.27 8.03 -7.62
C THR A 104 1.32 7.03 -6.47
N LEU A 105 1.63 5.77 -6.76
CA LEU A 105 1.83 4.74 -5.76
C LEU A 105 2.92 5.12 -4.77
N ASP A 106 4.08 5.57 -5.24
CA ASP A 106 5.19 5.94 -4.36
C ASP A 106 4.83 7.14 -3.47
N ARG A 107 4.17 8.16 -4.03
CA ARG A 107 3.69 9.32 -3.28
C ARG A 107 2.75 8.90 -2.13
N ASP A 108 1.77 8.06 -2.40
CA ASP A 108 0.79 7.67 -1.38
C ASP A 108 1.40 6.72 -0.34
N LEU A 109 2.30 5.84 -0.76
CA LEU A 109 3.08 5.00 0.15
C LEU A 109 3.91 5.85 1.14
N GLN A 110 4.55 6.91 0.66
CA GLN A 110 5.32 7.84 1.50
C GLN A 110 4.45 8.65 2.47
N ARG A 111 3.21 8.96 2.10
CA ARG A 111 2.24 9.65 2.99
C ARG A 111 1.76 8.76 4.14
N GLY A 112 1.91 7.45 4.01
CA GLY A 112 1.55 6.46 5.02
C GLY A 112 0.19 5.83 4.74
N VAL A 113 0.21 4.52 4.50
CA VAL A 113 -0.97 3.70 4.13
C VAL A 113 -1.47 2.80 5.27
N GLY A 114 -0.97 3.03 6.49
CA GLY A 114 -1.33 2.25 7.68
C GLY A 114 -0.82 0.80 7.63
N ALA A 115 -1.49 -0.09 8.37
CA ALA A 115 -1.02 -1.46 8.60
C ALA A 115 -1.28 -2.44 7.43
N ARG A 116 -2.08 -2.06 6.43
CA ARG A 116 -2.53 -2.96 5.34
C ARG A 116 -1.65 -2.87 4.09
N LEU A 117 -0.34 -2.80 4.30
CA LEU A 117 0.64 -2.70 3.21
C LEU A 117 0.67 -3.95 2.33
N ASP A 118 0.44 -5.12 2.92
CA ASP A 118 0.34 -6.42 2.28
C ASP A 118 -0.80 -6.48 1.26
N SER A 119 -1.97 -5.92 1.62
CA SER A 119 -3.13 -5.86 0.74
C SER A 119 -2.85 -5.02 -0.51
N LEU A 120 -2.22 -3.85 -0.34
CA LEU A 120 -1.82 -2.98 -1.45
C LEU A 120 -0.77 -3.63 -2.35
N LEU A 121 0.21 -4.34 -1.76
CA LEU A 121 1.21 -5.08 -2.53
C LEU A 121 0.54 -6.17 -3.37
N GLY A 122 -0.38 -6.94 -2.78
CA GLY A 122 -1.15 -7.97 -3.49
C GLY A 122 -1.95 -7.39 -4.67
N GLN A 123 -2.63 -6.26 -4.47
CA GLN A 123 -3.38 -5.58 -5.51
C GLN A 123 -2.48 -5.05 -6.64
N CYS A 124 -1.34 -4.43 -6.30
CA CYS A 124 -0.36 -3.97 -7.29
C CYS A 124 0.27 -5.13 -8.07
N MET A 125 0.59 -6.24 -7.40
CA MET A 125 1.11 -7.45 -8.04
C MET A 125 0.10 -8.05 -9.01
N TYR A 126 -1.18 -8.14 -8.62
CA TYR A 126 -2.23 -8.61 -9.51
C TYR A 126 -2.43 -7.68 -10.71
N PHE A 127 -2.42 -6.36 -10.49
CA PHE A 127 -2.49 -5.38 -11.57
C PHE A 127 -1.30 -5.54 -12.53
N GLY A 128 -0.06 -5.60 -12.05
CA GLY A 128 1.12 -5.82 -12.90
C GLY A 128 1.06 -7.12 -13.68
N LEU A 129 0.63 -8.23 -13.05
CA LEU A 129 0.45 -9.52 -13.72
C LEU A 129 -0.61 -9.45 -14.84
N SER A 130 -1.71 -8.73 -14.60
CA SER A 130 -2.76 -8.58 -15.62
C SER A 130 -2.24 -7.87 -16.89
N PHE A 131 -1.17 -7.07 -16.75
CA PHE A 131 -0.55 -6.30 -17.83
C PHE A 131 0.66 -7.01 -18.48
N SER A 132 1.09 -8.17 -17.95
CA SER A 132 2.13 -8.99 -18.58
C SER A 132 1.74 -9.42 -19.99
N ARG A 133 0.44 -9.67 -20.24
CA ARG A 133 -0.10 -10.09 -21.56
C ARG A 133 0.06 -9.02 -22.64
N VAL A 134 0.21 -7.76 -22.24
CA VAL A 134 0.33 -6.62 -23.17
C VAL A 134 1.73 -6.01 -23.15
N GLY A 135 2.69 -6.72 -22.53
CA GLY A 135 4.11 -6.34 -22.48
C GLY A 135 4.44 -5.23 -21.47
N ALA A 136 3.58 -4.99 -20.48
CA ALA A 136 3.70 -3.90 -19.52
C ALA A 136 3.76 -4.38 -18.06
N ASP A 137 4.47 -5.48 -17.80
CA ASP A 137 4.68 -5.98 -16.45
C ASP A 137 5.63 -5.06 -15.67
N PHE A 138 5.11 -4.44 -14.60
CA PHE A 138 5.87 -3.52 -13.75
C PHE A 138 6.20 -4.10 -12.37
N ARG A 139 5.92 -5.39 -12.12
CA ARG A 139 6.10 -5.99 -10.79
C ARG A 139 7.54 -5.91 -10.29
N GLY A 140 8.51 -5.93 -11.20
CA GLY A 140 9.93 -5.74 -10.88
C GLY A 140 10.25 -4.40 -10.22
N GLN A 141 9.39 -3.38 -10.36
CA GLN A 141 9.57 -2.05 -9.77
C GLN A 141 8.87 -1.90 -8.41
N LEU A 142 7.96 -2.82 -8.04
CA LEU A 142 7.17 -2.71 -6.80
C LEU A 142 7.99 -3.03 -5.55
N ALA A 143 8.81 -4.08 -5.61
CA ALA A 143 9.57 -4.57 -4.44
C ALA A 143 10.34 -3.47 -3.69
N PRO A 144 11.18 -2.62 -4.33
CA PRO A 144 11.92 -1.59 -3.61
C PRO A 144 11.02 -0.54 -2.95
N MET A 145 9.87 -0.19 -3.54
CA MET A 145 8.93 0.79 -2.99
C MET A 145 8.30 0.28 -1.69
N PHE A 146 7.79 -0.95 -1.72
CA PHE A 146 7.14 -1.57 -0.56
C PHE A 146 8.14 -1.95 0.53
N GLN A 147 9.34 -2.41 0.17
CA GLN A 147 10.40 -2.71 1.14
C GLN A 147 10.80 -1.47 1.94
N ARG A 148 10.92 -0.32 1.27
CA ARG A 148 11.24 0.96 1.93
C ARG A 148 10.19 1.33 2.98
N VAL A 149 8.91 1.24 2.65
CA VAL A 149 7.81 1.55 3.60
C VAL A 149 7.76 0.55 4.76
N ALA A 150 7.94 -0.74 4.46
CA ALA A 150 7.97 -1.78 5.49
C ALA A 150 9.13 -1.57 6.48
N MET A 151 10.32 -1.23 5.97
CA MET A 151 11.49 -0.97 6.81
C MET A 151 11.29 0.25 7.70
N GLU A 152 10.77 1.36 7.15
CA GLU A 152 10.52 2.57 7.94
C GLU A 152 9.44 2.35 9.00
N THR A 153 8.38 1.61 8.65
CA THR A 153 7.32 1.25 9.60
C THR A 153 7.86 0.39 10.74
N PHE A 154 8.71 -0.59 10.42
CA PHE A 154 9.35 -1.43 11.42
C PHE A 154 10.28 -0.63 12.34
N ARG A 155 11.14 0.21 11.75
CA ARG A 155 12.06 1.08 12.50
C ARG A 155 11.30 1.95 13.50
N ARG A 156 10.24 2.63 13.03
CA ARG A 156 9.40 3.46 13.89
C ARG A 156 8.73 2.65 15.01
N ALA A 157 8.23 1.46 14.71
CA ALA A 157 7.61 0.60 15.74
C ALA A 157 8.61 0.15 16.81
N VAL A 158 9.87 -0.10 16.44
CA VAL A 158 10.94 -0.42 17.39
C VAL A 158 11.26 0.80 18.26
N ASP A 159 11.41 1.98 17.66
CA ASP A 159 11.69 3.22 18.39
C ASP A 159 10.55 3.52 19.40
N GLU A 160 9.29 3.45 18.95
CA GLU A 160 8.10 3.65 19.81
C GLU A 160 8.03 2.61 20.96
N ALA A 161 8.40 1.35 20.70
CA ALA A 161 8.43 0.32 21.72
C ALA A 161 9.53 0.55 22.76
N VAL A 162 10.70 1.04 22.34
CA VAL A 162 11.81 1.39 23.23
C VAL A 162 11.44 2.59 24.10
N ASP A 163 10.86 3.64 23.52
CA ASP A 163 10.43 4.82 24.26
C ASP A 163 9.36 4.47 25.30
N LYS A 164 8.36 3.67 24.91
CA LYS A 164 7.33 3.19 25.82
C LYS A 164 7.90 2.33 26.94
N PHE A 165 8.82 1.41 26.62
CA PHE A 165 9.47 0.59 27.64
C PHE A 165 10.25 1.45 28.64
N GLN A 166 10.95 2.49 28.16
CA GLN A 166 11.68 3.41 29.03
C GLN A 166 10.72 4.20 29.93
N GLU A 167 9.59 4.67 29.41
CA GLU A 167 8.54 5.33 30.19
C GLU A 167 7.97 4.41 31.27
N ASP A 168 7.61 3.18 30.89
CA ASP A 168 7.09 2.16 31.82
C ASP A 168 8.11 1.85 32.93
N MET A 169 9.40 1.75 32.58
CA MET A 169 10.49 1.55 33.55
C MET A 169 10.69 2.75 34.49
N ASN A 170 10.49 3.98 34.02
CA ASN A 170 10.58 5.17 34.87
C ASN A 170 9.44 5.24 35.90
N HIS A 171 8.27 4.69 35.57
CA HIS A 171 7.13 4.56 36.48
C HIS A 171 7.15 3.29 37.33
N TYR A 172 8.10 2.38 37.08
CA TYR A 172 8.18 1.11 37.77
C TYR A 172 8.73 1.28 39.20
N THR A 173 7.83 1.34 40.17
CA THR A 173 8.17 1.22 41.60
C THR A 173 8.25 -0.24 42.01
N LEU A 174 9.46 -0.72 42.37
CA LEU A 174 9.73 -2.05 42.93
C LEU A 174 8.94 -2.39 44.21
N ILE A 175 8.36 -1.38 44.85
CA ILE A 175 7.66 -1.49 46.14
C ILE A 175 6.20 -1.11 45.93
N SER A 176 5.46 -1.96 45.21
CA SER A 176 4.02 -2.04 45.47
C SER A 176 3.85 -2.86 46.74
N LEU A 177 4.03 -2.23 47.91
CA LEU A 177 3.56 -2.85 49.15
C LEU A 177 2.06 -3.08 48.92
N PRO A 178 1.53 -4.32 49.00
CA PRO A 178 0.11 -4.52 48.90
C PRO A 178 -0.53 -3.69 50.01
N THR A 179 -1.29 -2.66 49.64
CA THR A 179 -2.07 -1.84 50.59
C THR A 179 -3.07 -2.68 51.40
N MET A 180 -3.22 -3.96 51.03
CA MET A 180 -3.97 -5.00 51.74
C MET A 180 -3.43 -5.36 53.13
N LEU A 181 -2.22 -4.90 53.53
CA LEU A 181 -1.68 -5.15 54.88
C LEU A 181 -1.65 -3.90 55.78
N SER A 182 -2.19 -2.76 55.33
CA SER A 182 -2.36 -1.59 56.20
C SER A 182 -3.54 -1.79 57.16
N ASN A 183 -3.44 -2.78 58.04
CA ASN A 183 -4.28 -2.87 59.21
C ASN A 183 -4.02 -1.63 60.08
N THR A 184 -5.04 -0.79 60.21
CA THR A 184 -5.09 0.38 61.10
C THR A 184 -5.16 -0.01 62.58
N ILE A 185 -4.65 -1.19 62.96
CA ILE A 185 -4.74 -1.72 64.32
C ILE A 185 -3.34 -1.57 64.95
N PRO A 186 -3.19 -0.77 66.02
CA PRO A 186 -1.91 -0.66 66.71
C PRO A 186 -1.45 -2.05 67.21
N PRO A 187 -0.13 -2.33 67.19
CA PRO A 187 0.39 -3.63 67.57
C PRO A 187 0.08 -3.87 69.06
N VAL A 188 -0.81 -4.82 69.33
CA VAL A 188 -0.98 -5.38 70.67
C VAL A 188 0.22 -6.31 70.90
N PRO A 189 0.99 -6.13 72.00
CA PRO A 189 2.13 -6.98 72.28
C PRO A 189 1.70 -8.45 72.41
N PRO A 190 2.44 -9.40 71.81
CA PRO A 190 2.02 -10.80 71.79
C PRO A 190 2.13 -11.39 73.19
N THR A 191 0.99 -11.80 73.74
CA THR A 191 0.94 -12.70 74.89
C THR A 191 1.42 -14.07 74.40
N THR A 192 2.65 -14.44 74.75
CA THR A 192 3.25 -15.74 74.40
C THR A 192 2.46 -16.87 75.05
N GLN A 193 1.47 -17.43 74.35
CA GLN A 193 0.87 -18.70 74.71
C GLN A 193 1.73 -19.85 74.16
N PRO A 194 2.26 -20.74 75.02
CA PRO A 194 3.07 -21.86 74.57
C PRO A 194 2.21 -22.82 73.73
N GLY A 195 2.62 -23.04 72.48
CA GLY A 195 1.95 -23.96 71.55
C GLY A 195 1.38 -23.33 70.28
N THR A 196 1.41 -22.00 70.14
CA THR A 196 0.97 -21.33 68.91
C THR A 196 2.17 -20.99 68.01
N LEU A 197 2.31 -21.72 66.90
CA LEU A 197 3.28 -21.39 65.86
C LEU A 197 2.78 -20.17 65.08
N GLN A 198 3.09 -18.96 65.55
CA GLN A 198 2.86 -17.76 64.75
C GLN A 198 3.96 -17.62 63.69
N PRO A 199 3.60 -17.33 62.43
CA PRO A 199 4.58 -17.11 61.38
C PRO A 199 5.43 -15.86 61.69
N PRO A 200 6.72 -15.85 61.33
CA PRO A 200 7.59 -14.69 61.57
C PRO A 200 7.05 -13.46 60.86
N MET A 201 6.68 -12.42 61.62
CA MET A 201 6.14 -11.17 61.06
C MET A 201 7.15 -10.42 60.18
N ALA A 202 8.45 -10.69 60.34
CA ALA A 202 9.52 -10.18 59.47
C ALA A 202 9.38 -10.63 58.00
N LEU A 203 8.57 -11.65 57.70
CA LEU A 203 8.30 -12.07 56.33
C LEU A 203 7.37 -11.11 55.58
N LEU A 204 6.64 -10.22 56.28
CA LEU A 204 5.77 -9.20 55.67
C LEU A 204 6.56 -8.02 55.08
N ASP A 205 7.83 -7.88 55.45
CA ASP A 205 8.75 -6.88 54.89
C ASP A 205 9.24 -7.25 53.48
N PHE A 206 8.99 -8.49 53.04
CA PHE A 206 9.41 -8.99 51.73
C PHE A 206 8.20 -9.14 50.79
N PRO A 207 8.34 -8.78 49.50
CA PRO A 207 7.27 -9.01 48.53
C PRO A 207 6.99 -10.51 48.38
N PRO A 208 5.73 -10.92 48.15
CA PRO A 208 5.38 -12.32 47.99
C PRO A 208 6.12 -12.91 46.78
N LEU A 209 6.86 -13.99 47.02
CA LEU A 209 7.65 -14.68 45.97
C LEU A 209 6.79 -15.42 44.95
N ALA A 210 5.49 -15.60 45.23
CA ALA A 210 4.53 -16.22 44.32
C ALA A 210 3.29 -15.33 44.20
N CYS A 211 3.16 -14.64 43.07
CA CYS A 211 1.84 -14.23 42.59
C CYS A 211 1.17 -15.49 42.03
N PHE A 212 0.18 -16.02 42.73
CA PHE A 212 -0.73 -17.00 42.13
C PHE A 212 -1.59 -16.26 41.09
N LEU A 213 -1.57 -16.77 39.85
CA LEU A 213 -2.40 -16.36 38.71
C LEU A 213 -3.89 -16.59 38.99
#